data_AF-A0A2E4W4Q2-F1
#
_entry.id   AF-A0A2E4W4Q2-F1
#
_cell.length_a   1.000
_cell.length_b   1.000
_cell.length_c   1.000
_cell.angle_alpha   90.00
_cell.angle_beta   90.00
_cell.angle_gamma   90.00
#
_symmetry.space_group_name_H-M   'P 1'
#
loop_
_entity.id
_entity.type
_entity.pdbx_description
1 polymer ?
#
loop_
_entity_poly.entity_id
_entity_poly.type
_entity_poly.pdbx_seq_one_letter_code
_entity_poly.pdbx_strand_id
1 'polypeptide(L)' 'MDELTDRSRLWHRLYNQLGLILANAELLEEKATDQRTRSRATQVVAGAVEAFRMAREIRSKLEPPTDDSP' A
#
# COMPACT_ATOMS: atom_id res chain seq x y z
N MET A 1 18.50 -16.92 -10.08
CA MET A 1 18.48 -15.96 -8.95
C MET A 1 17.74 -14.65 -9.27
N ASP A 2 17.35 -14.40 -10.53
CA ASP A 2 16.73 -13.13 -10.92
C ASP A 2 15.25 -12.97 -10.54
N GLU A 3 14.42 -14.01 -10.63
CA GLU A 3 12.97 -13.85 -10.41
C GLU A 3 12.57 -13.44 -8.98
N LEU A 4 13.26 -13.93 -7.95
CA LEU A 4 13.03 -13.51 -6.56
C LEU A 4 13.38 -12.03 -6.36
N THR A 5 14.46 -11.60 -7.01
CA THR A 5 14.93 -10.21 -6.98
C THR A 5 13.93 -9.30 -7.70
N ASP A 6 13.38 -9.73 -8.82
CA ASP A 6 12.37 -8.97 -9.57
C ASP A 6 11.04 -8.88 -8.83
N ARG A 7 10.60 -9.96 -8.17
CA ARG A 7 9.41 -9.93 -7.30
C ARG A 7 9.61 -8.97 -6.11
N SER A 8 10.76 -9.02 -5.44
CA SER A 8 11.08 -8.12 -4.33
C SER A 8 11.06 -6.64 -4.77
N ARG A 9 11.66 -6.33 -5.93
CA ARG A 9 11.63 -4.99 -6.53
C ARG A 9 10.21 -4.54 -6.87
N LEU A 10 9.39 -5.43 -7.44
CA LEU A 10 8.00 -5.12 -7.77
C LEU A 10 7.18 -4.82 -6.51
N TRP A 11 7.33 -5.61 -5.44
CA TRP A 11 6.69 -5.34 -4.15
C TRP A 11 7.13 -4.01 -3.57
N HIS A 12 8.42 -3.72 -3.56
CA HIS A 12 8.95 -2.44 -3.07
C HIS A 12 8.36 -1.26 -3.86
N ARG A 13 8.31 -1.36 -5.20
CA ARG A 13 7.73 -0.32 -6.06
C ARG A 13 6.23 -0.14 -5.77
N LEU A 14 5.48 -1.22 -5.61
CA LEU A 14 4.05 -1.16 -5.27
C LEU A 14 3.84 -0.45 -3.93
N TYR A 15 4.52 -0.88 -2.88
CA TYR A 15 4.39 -0.28 -1.55
C TYR A 15 4.79 1.20 -1.54
N ASN A 16 5.83 1.57 -2.30
CA ASN A 16 6.22 2.96 -2.45
C ASN A 16 5.11 3.80 -3.12
N GLN A 17 4.50 3.29 -4.20
CA GLN A 17 3.40 4.01 -4.87
C GLN A 17 2.17 4.15 -3.97
N LEU A 18 1.81 3.10 -3.22
CA LEU A 18 0.72 3.18 -2.25
C LEU A 18 1.02 4.20 -1.15
N GLY A 19 2.28 4.29 -0.69
CA GLY A 19 2.70 5.27 0.31
C GLY A 19 2.60 6.71 -0.20
N LEU A 20 3.03 6.96 -1.43
CA LEU A 20 2.88 8.25 -2.08
C LEU A 20 1.41 8.64 -2.25
N ILE A 21 0.54 7.71 -2.65
CA ILE A 21 -0.91 7.96 -2.77
C ILE A 21 -1.49 8.32 -1.40
N LEU A 22 -1.17 7.55 -0.36
CA LEU A 22 -1.66 7.79 0.99
C LEU A 22 -1.23 9.16 1.52
N ALA A 23 0.06 9.48 1.46
CA ALA A 23 0.58 10.77 1.94
C ALA A 23 -0.05 11.97 1.20
N ASN A 24 -0.27 11.85 -0.12
CA ASN A 24 -0.94 12.90 -0.88
C ASN A 24 -2.43 13.04 -0.50
N ALA A 25 -3.11 11.93 -0.22
CA ALA A 25 -4.50 11.94 0.19
C ALA A 25 -4.67 12.55 1.59
N GLU A 26 -3.79 12.19 2.53
CA GLU A 26 -3.76 12.78 3.88
C GLU A 26 -3.48 14.29 3.82
N LEU A 27 -2.49 14.71 3.02
CA LEU A 27 -2.18 16.13 2.83
C LEU A 27 -3.36 16.89 2.19
N LEU A 28 -4.07 16.27 1.25
CA LEU A 28 -5.26 16.86 0.63
C LEU A 28 -6.41 16.97 1.63
N GLU A 29 -6.60 15.97 2.48
CA GLU A 29 -7.61 15.99 3.54
C GLU A 29 -7.35 17.11 4.55
N GLU A 30 -6.09 17.25 4.98
CA GLU A 30 -5.65 18.29 5.90
C GLU A 30 -5.83 19.70 5.32
N LYS A 31 -5.50 19.88 4.03
CA LYS A 31 -5.55 21.19 3.36
C LYS A 31 -6.90 21.53 2.74
N ALA A 32 -7.87 20.63 2.76
CA ALA A 32 -9.17 20.85 2.12
C ALA A 32 -9.96 21.98 2.82
N THR A 33 -10.26 23.03 2.06
CA THR A 33 -11.06 24.17 2.52
C THR A 33 -12.57 23.93 2.46
N ASP A 34 -13.00 22.92 1.69
CA ASP A 34 -14.39 22.52 1.56
C ASP A 34 -14.63 21.06 1.97
N GLN A 35 -15.83 20.78 2.48
CA GLN A 35 -16.21 19.47 3.00
C GLN A 35 -16.23 18.38 1.93
N ARG A 36 -16.50 18.74 0.66
CA ARG A 36 -16.59 17.77 -0.43
C ARG A 36 -15.22 17.22 -0.78
N THR A 37 -14.23 18.11 -0.94
CA THR A 37 -12.83 17.74 -1.17
C THR A 37 -12.30 16.93 0.00
N ARG A 38 -12.56 17.35 1.24
CA ARG A 38 -12.16 16.60 2.44
C ARG A 38 -12.73 15.18 2.45
N SER A 39 -14.05 15.04 2.26
CA SER A 39 -14.70 13.74 2.24
C SER A 39 -14.15 12.82 1.15
N ARG A 40 -13.82 13.37 -0.02
CA ARG A 40 -13.19 12.62 -1.11
C ARG A 40 -11.78 12.18 -0.75
N ALA A 41 -11.00 13.03 -0.09
CA ALA A 41 -9.66 12.71 0.38
C ALA A 41 -9.69 11.60 1.44
N THR A 42 -10.59 11.68 2.42
CA THR A 42 -10.82 10.62 3.43
C THR A 42 -11.11 9.27 2.76
N GLN A 43 -11.94 9.25 1.70
CA GLN A 43 -12.24 8.02 0.96
C GLN A 43 -10.99 7.45 0.26
N VAL A 44 -10.12 8.31 -0.28
CA VAL A 44 -8.87 7.88 -0.91
C VAL A 44 -7.90 7.34 0.14
N VAL A 45 -7.79 7.97 1.31
CA VAL A 45 -7.01 7.48 2.46
C VAL A 45 -7.47 6.07 2.84
N ALA A 46 -8.77 5.89 3.07
CA ALA A 46 -9.34 4.59 3.42
C ALA A 46 -9.04 3.53 2.34
N GLY A 47 -9.23 3.87 1.06
CA GLY A 47 -8.94 2.96 -0.05
C GLY A 47 -7.46 2.59 -0.16
N ALA A 48 -6.55 3.54 0.06
CA ALA A 48 -5.10 3.27 0.05
C ALA A 48 -4.69 2.32 1.18
N VAL A 49 -5.23 2.51 2.39
CA VAL A 49 -4.97 1.63 3.53
C VAL A 49 -5.49 0.20 3.26
N GLU A 50 -6.67 0.05 2.68
CA GLU A 50 -7.17 -1.28 2.27
C GLU A 50 -6.30 -1.91 1.18
N ALA A 51 -5.82 -1.13 0.21
CA ALA A 51 -4.89 -1.63 -0.80
C ALA A 51 -3.56 -2.12 -0.19
N PHE A 52 -3.03 -1.42 0.83
CA PHE A 52 -1.87 -1.89 1.59
C PHE A 52 -2.13 -3.25 2.27
N ARG A 53 -3.30 -3.41 2.89
CA ARG A 53 -3.71 -4.66 3.55
C ARG A 53 -3.78 -5.81 2.55
N MET A 54 -4.47 -5.60 1.43
CA MET A 54 -4.58 -6.60 0.35
C MET A 54 -3.20 -6.96 -0.24
N ALA A 55 -2.34 -5.97 -0.49
CA ALA A 55 -0.99 -6.23 -1.01
C ALA A 55 -0.16 -7.09 -0.04
N ARG A 56 -0.28 -6.83 1.27
CA ARG A 56 0.38 -7.64 2.31
C ARG A 56 -0.15 -9.06 2.36
N GLU A 57 -1.47 -9.24 2.27
CA GLU A 57 -2.10 -10.56 2.25
C GLU A 57 -1.69 -11.37 1.01
N ILE A 58 -1.63 -10.74 -0.16
CA ILE A 58 -1.16 -11.39 -1.40
C ILE A 58 0.30 -11.82 -1.21
N ARG A 59 1.16 -10.93 -0.70
CA ARG A 59 2.56 -11.25 -0.45
C ARG A 59 2.71 -12.43 0.51
N SER A 60 1.98 -12.45 1.63
CA SER A 60 2.07 -13.55 2.61
C SER A 60 1.59 -14.90 2.05
N LYS A 61 0.65 -14.90 1.10
CA LYS A 61 0.19 -16.14 0.43
C LYS A 61 1.15 -16.66 -0.64
N LEU A 62 2.05 -15.80 -1.13
CA LEU A 62 3.01 -16.12 -2.19
C LEU A 62 4.41 -16.42 -1.67
N GLU A 63 4.74 -15.98 -0.46
CA GLU A 63 5.95 -16.44 0.23
C GLU A 63 5.70 -17.88 0.74
N PRO A 64 6.59 -18.84 0.43
CA PRO A 64 6.47 -20.18 1.00
C PRO A 64 6.58 -20.07 2.53
N PRO A 65 5.86 -20.93 3.29
CA PRO A 65 6.06 -20.99 4.73
C PRO A 65 7.56 -21.20 4.98
N THR A 66 8.18 -20.28 5.71
CA THR A 66 9.51 -20.51 6.25
C THR A 66 9.39 -21.72 7.16
N ASP A 67 9.90 -22.85 6.68
CA ASP A 67 10.03 -24.09 7.43
C ASP A 67 11.07 -23.83 8.52
N ASP A 68 10.62 -23.26 9.65
CA ASP A 68 11.39 -23.20 10.89
C ASP A 68 11.53 -24.64 11.41
N SER A 69 12.50 -25.38 10.85
CA SER A 69 13.00 -26.59 11.48
C SER A 69 13.79 -26.22 12.74
N PRO A 70 13.54 -26.89 13.88
CA PRO A 70 14.19 -26.64 15.17
C PRO A 70 15.67 -27.02 15.20
#